data_AF-A0A536GD96-F1
#
_entry.id   AF-A0A536GD96-F1
#
_cell.length_a   1.000
_cell.length_b   1.000
_cell.length_c   1.000
_cell.angle_alpha   90.00
_cell.angle_beta   90.00
_cell.angle_gamma   90.00
#
_symmetry.space_group_name_H-M   'P 1'
#
loop_
_entity.id
_entity.type
_entity.pdbx_description
1 polymer ?
#
loop_
_entity_poly.entity_id
_entity_poly.type
_entity_poly.pdbx_seq_one_letter_code
_entity_poly.pdbx_strand_id
1 'polypeptide(L)'
;MRVVNERCCGLDVHKSSLTACAMVPEGKQLRSFGTTTPRLQELIGWLRSLQVNTVAMESSGIYWRPVFNLLEEAGLEVVVANARHIKAVPGRKTDVRDAEWIADLLRHGLLKPSFIPNRQERELRDLVRYRRTLIEQRAHEIQRVHKVLEADGSAIGSRSTRWPRDPKIFRVNNLGGNLRRLGLGWIQFHGGDAMVNKVILVGNLTADPDVKATPKGTYVAKLRLATNTYAGKDETGNRKEQTEYHNLVAFGKLAELAGQCIQKGRQIYAEGRLHTSSWEDAAGQKRFRTEVILDDLQFLGKKPQEAAA
;
A
#
# COMPACT_ATOMS: atom_id res chain seq x y z
N MET A 1 1.32 -21.76 -33.38
CA MET A 1 0.68 -20.76 -32.49
C MET A 1 0.49 -19.46 -33.25
N ARG A 2 -0.61 -18.73 -33.05
CA ARG A 2 -0.85 -17.41 -33.66
C ARG A 2 0.14 -16.39 -33.07
N VAL A 3 0.81 -15.63 -33.92
CA VAL A 3 1.65 -14.50 -33.48
C VAL A 3 0.74 -13.32 -33.20
N VAL A 4 0.81 -12.79 -31.98
CA VAL A 4 0.05 -11.62 -31.52
C VAL A 4 0.93 -10.37 -31.56
N ASN A 5 2.17 -10.48 -31.09
CA ASN A 5 3.15 -9.40 -31.11
C ASN A 5 4.31 -9.76 -32.04
N GLU A 6 4.40 -9.14 -33.21
CA GLU A 6 5.49 -9.43 -34.17
C GLU A 6 6.86 -8.93 -33.71
N ARG A 7 6.88 -7.80 -32.99
CA ARG A 7 8.09 -7.13 -32.48
C ARG A 7 8.02 -6.98 -30.98
N CYS A 8 8.49 -7.98 -30.24
CA CYS A 8 8.39 -8.00 -28.78
C CYS A 8 9.70 -8.38 -28.10
N CYS A 9 9.85 -8.07 -26.82
CA CYS A 9 11.04 -8.43 -26.06
C CYS A 9 10.72 -9.05 -24.70
N GLY A 10 11.38 -10.16 -24.37
CA GLY A 10 11.37 -10.74 -23.03
C GLY A 10 12.63 -10.37 -22.26
N LEU A 11 12.47 -9.96 -21.01
CA LEU A 11 13.53 -9.53 -20.12
C LEU A 11 13.62 -10.43 -18.89
N ASP A 12 14.83 -10.92 -18.63
CA ASP A 12 15.21 -11.55 -17.38
C ASP A 12 16.08 -10.57 -16.57
N VAL A 13 15.56 -10.12 -15.42
CA VAL A 13 16.13 -9.00 -14.66
C VAL A 13 16.71 -9.51 -13.35
N HIS A 14 18.03 -9.37 -13.21
CA HIS A 14 18.78 -9.66 -11.98
C HIS A 14 19.21 -8.37 -11.30
N LYS A 15 19.96 -8.48 -10.19
CA LYS A 15 20.40 -7.32 -9.40
C LYS A 15 21.29 -6.36 -10.20
N SER A 16 22.28 -6.88 -10.91
CA SER A 16 23.31 -6.09 -11.62
C SER A 16 23.30 -6.30 -13.15
N SER A 17 22.57 -7.29 -13.63
CA SER A 17 22.50 -7.65 -15.05
C SER A 17 21.06 -7.84 -15.50
N LEU A 18 20.85 -7.65 -16.80
CA LEU A 18 19.56 -7.82 -17.46
C LEU A 18 19.81 -8.52 -18.79
N THR A 19 19.16 -9.64 -19.03
CA THR A 19 19.21 -10.33 -20.33
C THR A 19 17.93 -10.05 -21.09
N ALA A 20 18.07 -9.58 -22.32
CA ALA A 20 16.98 -9.19 -23.19
C ALA A 20 16.96 -10.07 -24.44
N CYS A 21 15.81 -10.67 -24.73
CA CYS A 21 15.56 -11.41 -25.96
C CYS A 21 14.52 -10.67 -26.79
N ALA A 22 14.94 -10.07 -27.90
CA ALA A 22 14.05 -9.44 -28.87
C ALA A 22 13.65 -10.44 -29.96
N MET A 23 12.35 -10.52 -30.24
CA MET A 23 11.77 -11.28 -31.33
C MET A 23 11.29 -10.28 -32.37
N VAL A 24 11.94 -10.28 -33.54
CA VAL A 24 11.61 -9.42 -34.69
C VAL A 24 11.45 -10.28 -35.96
N PRO A 25 10.87 -9.77 -37.05
CA PRO A 25 10.71 -10.52 -38.29
C PRO A 25 12.03 -11.07 -38.85
N GLU A 26 13.13 -10.35 -38.67
CA GLU A 26 14.47 -10.71 -39.13
C GLU A 26 15.10 -11.84 -38.29
N GLY A 27 14.48 -12.20 -37.17
CA GLY A 27 14.89 -13.29 -36.31
C GLY A 27 14.94 -12.91 -34.83
N LYS A 28 15.56 -13.79 -34.05
CA LYS A 28 15.74 -13.63 -32.61
C LYS A 28 17.08 -12.97 -32.33
N GLN A 29 17.09 -11.94 -31.49
CA GLN A 29 18.31 -11.29 -31.01
C GLN A 29 18.40 -11.33 -29.49
N LEU A 30 19.54 -11.76 -28.97
CA LEU A 30 19.78 -11.88 -27.54
C LEU A 30 20.93 -10.98 -27.12
N ARG A 31 20.72 -10.13 -26.12
CA ARG A 31 21.74 -9.21 -25.61
C ARG A 31 21.62 -9.03 -24.10
N SER A 32 22.76 -8.83 -23.44
CA SER A 32 22.81 -8.52 -22.01
C SER A 32 23.20 -7.07 -21.79
N PHE A 33 22.61 -6.48 -20.75
CA PHE A 33 22.80 -5.10 -20.32
C PHE A 33 23.03 -5.04 -18.81
N GLY A 34 23.52 -3.90 -18.32
CA GLY A 34 23.54 -3.61 -16.88
C GLY A 34 22.21 -3.00 -16.41
N THR A 35 22.02 -2.95 -15.08
CA THR A 35 20.79 -2.42 -14.47
C THR A 35 20.88 -0.95 -14.03
N THR A 36 21.99 -0.26 -14.34
CA THR A 36 22.13 1.18 -14.06
C THR A 36 21.40 2.01 -15.11
N THR A 37 20.97 3.22 -14.76
CA THR A 37 20.21 4.10 -15.67
C THR A 37 20.87 4.28 -17.05
N PRO A 38 22.19 4.54 -17.18
CA PRO A 38 22.82 4.65 -18.50
C PRO A 38 22.73 3.36 -19.33
N ARG A 39 22.89 2.20 -18.68
CA ARG A 39 22.80 0.89 -19.35
C ARG A 39 21.37 0.55 -19.75
N LEU A 40 20.38 0.98 -18.98
CA LEU A 40 18.98 0.85 -19.34
C LEU A 40 18.59 1.79 -20.49
N GLN A 41 19.23 2.96 -20.62
CA GLN A 41 19.09 3.82 -21.80
C GLN A 41 19.70 3.16 -23.06
N GLU A 42 20.83 2.45 -22.93
CA GLU A 42 21.38 1.63 -24.03
C GLU A 42 20.39 0.53 -24.46
N LEU A 43 19.73 -0.13 -23.50
CA LEU A 43 18.66 -1.10 -23.77
C LEU A 43 17.50 -0.45 -24.53
N ILE A 44 17.00 0.70 -24.07
CA ILE A 44 15.91 1.44 -24.73
C ILE A 44 16.29 1.83 -26.16
N GLY A 45 17.51 2.34 -26.36
CA GLY A 45 18.03 2.67 -27.69
C GLY A 45 18.07 1.46 -28.61
N TRP A 46 18.52 0.31 -28.11
CA TRP A 46 18.51 -0.96 -28.85
C TRP A 46 17.08 -1.42 -29.18
N LEU A 47 16.15 -1.41 -28.22
CA LEU A 47 14.75 -1.77 -28.45
C LEU A 47 14.08 -0.88 -29.51
N ARG A 48 14.36 0.43 -29.50
CA ARG A 48 13.88 1.39 -30.50
C ARG A 48 14.46 1.10 -31.89
N SER A 49 15.74 0.77 -31.98
CA SER A 49 16.37 0.40 -33.26
C SER A 49 15.74 -0.84 -33.90
N LEU A 50 15.21 -1.74 -33.06
CA LEU A 50 14.48 -2.95 -33.48
C LEU A 50 12.97 -2.73 -33.64
N GLN A 51 12.48 -1.51 -33.43
CA GLN A 51 11.06 -1.15 -33.46
C GLN A 51 10.19 -2.04 -32.54
N VAL A 52 10.75 -2.48 -31.40
CA VAL A 52 9.99 -3.22 -30.38
C VAL A 52 9.03 -2.27 -29.68
N ASN A 53 7.77 -2.66 -29.58
CA ASN A 53 6.70 -1.89 -28.93
C ASN A 53 6.31 -2.46 -27.56
N THR A 54 6.32 -3.78 -27.42
CA THR A 54 5.85 -4.48 -26.22
C THR A 54 6.99 -5.29 -25.59
N VAL A 55 7.16 -5.14 -24.28
CA VAL A 55 8.22 -5.76 -23.49
C VAL A 55 7.62 -6.50 -22.31
N ALA A 56 8.13 -7.68 -21.97
CA ALA A 56 7.70 -8.44 -20.81
C ALA A 56 8.85 -8.77 -19.87
N MET A 57 8.56 -8.84 -18.57
CA MET A 57 9.53 -9.24 -17.54
C MET A 57 8.85 -10.00 -16.39
N GLU A 58 9.62 -10.83 -15.69
CA GLU A 58 9.16 -11.56 -14.50
C GLU A 58 9.16 -10.68 -13.23
N SER A 59 8.18 -10.88 -12.35
CA SER A 59 8.02 -10.15 -11.09
C SER A 59 8.72 -10.79 -9.87
N SER A 60 9.87 -11.45 -10.01
CA SER A 60 10.48 -12.29 -8.97
C SER A 60 11.28 -11.55 -7.87
N GLY A 61 11.28 -10.21 -7.87
CA GLY A 61 11.97 -9.39 -6.87
C GLY A 61 11.58 -7.91 -6.96
N ILE A 62 12.40 -7.00 -6.42
CA ILE A 62 12.18 -5.54 -6.55
C ILE A 62 12.81 -4.96 -7.84
N TYR A 63 13.76 -5.68 -8.44
CA TYR A 63 14.63 -5.17 -9.51
C TYR A 63 13.92 -4.85 -10.83
N TRP A 64 12.72 -5.39 -11.05
CA TRP A 64 11.90 -5.02 -12.20
C TRP A 64 11.42 -3.57 -12.14
N ARG A 65 11.27 -2.97 -10.95
CA ARG A 65 10.73 -1.60 -10.79
C ARG A 65 11.51 -0.52 -11.55
N PRO A 66 12.85 -0.38 -11.37
CA PRO A 66 13.61 0.64 -12.10
C PRO A 66 13.55 0.43 -13.62
N VAL A 67 13.58 -0.83 -14.07
CA VAL A 67 13.47 -1.19 -15.49
C VAL A 67 12.10 -0.80 -16.04
N PHE A 68 11.03 -1.18 -15.33
CA PHE A 68 9.65 -0.85 -15.68
C PHE A 68 9.44 0.66 -15.79
N ASN A 69 9.88 1.44 -14.79
CA ASN A 69 9.68 2.89 -14.80
C ASN A 69 10.34 3.57 -16.01
N LEU A 70 11.56 3.16 -16.37
CA LEU A 70 12.27 3.75 -17.53
C LEU A 70 11.67 3.31 -18.87
N LEU A 71 11.21 2.07 -18.99
CA LEU A 71 10.53 1.61 -20.20
C LEU A 71 9.15 2.28 -20.38
N GLU A 72 8.39 2.44 -19.29
CA GLU A 72 7.11 3.18 -19.27
C GLU A 72 7.33 4.64 -19.69
N GLU A 73 8.36 5.30 -19.14
CA GLU A 73 8.74 6.67 -19.53
C GLU A 73 9.20 6.78 -20.98
N ALA A 74 9.83 5.72 -21.52
CA ALA A 74 10.23 5.65 -22.92
C ALA A 74 9.05 5.41 -23.90
N GLY A 75 7.83 5.21 -23.39
CA GLY A 75 6.61 5.00 -24.17
C GLY A 75 6.38 3.56 -24.62
N LEU A 76 7.07 2.58 -24.03
CA LEU A 76 6.91 1.17 -24.35
C LEU A 76 5.75 0.55 -23.56
N GLU A 77 5.05 -0.41 -24.16
CA GLU A 77 4.06 -1.22 -23.45
C GLU A 77 4.79 -2.30 -22.64
N VAL A 78 4.63 -2.28 -21.32
CA VAL A 78 5.38 -3.17 -20.42
C VAL A 78 4.45 -4.13 -19.68
N VAL A 79 4.68 -5.43 -19.86
CA VAL A 79 3.97 -6.52 -19.20
C VAL A 79 4.83 -7.10 -18.10
N VAL A 80 4.46 -6.86 -16.85
CA VAL A 80 5.08 -7.53 -15.70
C VAL A 80 4.24 -8.75 -15.33
N ALA A 81 4.78 -9.95 -15.50
CA ALA A 81 4.05 -11.19 -15.27
C ALA A 81 4.54 -11.90 -14.00
N ASN A 82 3.61 -12.58 -13.32
CA ASN A 82 3.93 -13.34 -12.11
C ASN A 82 4.84 -14.53 -12.45
N ALA A 83 5.93 -14.65 -11.71
CA ALA A 83 6.88 -15.76 -11.73
C ALA A 83 6.24 -17.16 -11.81
N ARG A 84 5.26 -17.42 -10.93
CA ARG A 84 4.59 -18.72 -10.84
C ARG A 84 3.78 -19.01 -12.10
N HIS A 85 3.18 -17.98 -12.68
CA HIS A 85 2.44 -18.12 -13.93
C HIS A 85 3.36 -18.47 -15.10
N ILE A 86 4.47 -17.73 -15.27
CA ILE A 86 5.46 -17.99 -16.34
C ILE A 86 6.00 -19.42 -16.28
N LYS A 87 6.27 -19.92 -15.07
CA LYS A 87 6.77 -21.29 -14.84
C LYS A 87 5.72 -22.38 -15.06
N ALA A 88 4.43 -22.05 -14.89
CA ALA A 88 3.34 -23.00 -15.06
C ALA A 88 2.89 -23.18 -16.51
N VAL A 89 3.31 -22.30 -17.44
CA VAL A 89 2.95 -22.45 -18.85
C VAL A 89 3.64 -23.70 -19.44
N PRO A 90 2.88 -24.67 -19.99
CA PRO A 90 3.45 -25.88 -20.56
C PRO A 90 4.23 -25.59 -21.86
N GLY A 91 5.17 -26.46 -22.21
CA GLY A 91 5.97 -26.35 -23.43
C GLY A 91 7.34 -25.68 -23.26
N ARG A 92 7.70 -25.31 -22.02
CA ARG A 92 9.05 -24.83 -21.71
C ARG A 92 10.06 -25.98 -21.85
N LYS A 93 11.06 -25.79 -22.71
CA LYS A 93 12.22 -26.69 -22.79
C LYS A 93 13.25 -26.33 -21.71
N THR A 94 13.96 -27.33 -21.19
CA THR A 94 14.91 -27.19 -20.07
C THR A 94 16.12 -26.33 -20.39
N ASP A 95 16.48 -26.20 -21.67
CA ASP A 95 17.63 -25.48 -22.20
C ASP A 95 17.33 -24.01 -22.57
N VAL A 96 16.07 -23.58 -22.49
CA VAL A 96 15.65 -22.23 -22.90
C VAL A 96 15.92 -21.22 -21.79
N ARG A 97 16.64 -20.15 -22.16
CA ARG A 97 16.90 -18.99 -21.27
C ARG A 97 15.59 -18.32 -20.89
N ASP A 98 15.48 -17.82 -19.66
CA ASP A 98 14.24 -17.21 -19.15
C ASP A 98 13.76 -16.03 -20.01
N ALA A 99 14.67 -15.16 -20.45
CA ALA A 99 14.35 -14.03 -21.34
C ALA A 99 13.73 -14.49 -22.68
N GLU A 100 14.22 -15.60 -23.23
CA GLU A 100 13.68 -16.21 -24.45
C GLU A 100 12.29 -16.77 -24.24
N TRP A 101 12.11 -17.50 -23.14
CA TRP A 101 10.82 -18.06 -22.78
C TRP A 101 9.77 -16.97 -22.58
N ILE A 102 10.13 -15.89 -21.88
CA ILE A 102 9.25 -14.72 -21.67
C ILE A 102 8.90 -14.06 -23.01
N ALA A 103 9.87 -13.92 -23.91
CA ALA A 103 9.65 -13.32 -25.23
C ALA A 103 8.67 -14.15 -26.07
N ASP A 104 8.80 -15.48 -26.05
CA ASP A 104 7.92 -16.40 -26.78
C ASP A 104 6.49 -16.38 -26.23
N LEU A 105 6.35 -16.40 -24.89
CA LEU A 105 5.05 -16.25 -24.24
C LEU A 105 4.38 -14.91 -24.57
N LEU A 106 5.16 -13.82 -24.59
CA LEU A 106 4.66 -12.50 -24.96
C LEU A 106 4.23 -12.47 -26.43
N ARG A 107 5.03 -13.05 -27.33
CA ARG A 107 4.77 -13.14 -28.77
C ARG A 107 3.42 -13.79 -29.06
N HIS A 108 3.06 -14.80 -28.27
CA HIS A 108 1.82 -15.56 -28.41
C HIS A 108 0.68 -15.08 -27.50
N GLY A 109 0.86 -13.98 -26.76
CA GLY A 109 -0.18 -13.42 -25.89
C GLY A 109 -0.55 -14.30 -24.69
N LEU A 110 0.36 -15.17 -24.26
CA LEU A 110 0.14 -16.13 -23.17
C LEU A 110 0.45 -15.54 -21.78
N LEU A 111 1.01 -14.33 -21.72
CA LEU A 111 1.31 -13.67 -20.46
C LEU A 111 0.08 -12.95 -19.90
N LYS A 112 -0.27 -13.29 -18.65
CA LYS A 112 -1.24 -12.53 -17.87
C LYS A 112 -0.52 -11.37 -17.17
N PRO A 113 -0.84 -10.10 -17.49
CA PRO A 113 -0.21 -8.96 -16.84
C PRO A 113 -0.62 -8.87 -15.37
N SER A 114 0.35 -8.52 -14.52
CA SER A 114 0.10 -8.11 -13.14
C SER A 114 -0.40 -6.68 -13.13
N PHE A 115 -1.31 -6.36 -12.22
CA PHE A 115 -1.78 -4.99 -12.05
C PHE A 115 -0.66 -4.11 -11.49
N ILE A 116 -0.28 -3.09 -12.26
CA ILE A 116 0.64 -2.05 -11.84
C ILE A 116 -0.13 -0.72 -11.84
N PRO A 117 -0.29 -0.06 -10.67
CA PRO A 117 -0.91 1.26 -10.58
C PRO A 117 -0.15 2.29 -11.41
N ASN A 118 -0.78 3.41 -11.74
CA ASN A 118 -0.08 4.48 -12.46
C ASN A 118 1.05 5.10 -11.60
N ARG A 119 1.97 5.84 -12.23
CA ARG A 119 3.15 6.40 -11.56
C ARG A 119 2.81 7.22 -10.31
N GLN A 120 1.80 8.09 -10.36
CA GLN A 120 1.40 8.93 -9.24
C GLN A 120 0.91 8.10 -8.04
N GLU A 121 0.11 7.06 -8.31
CA GLU A 121 -0.36 6.14 -7.28
C GLU A 121 0.79 5.32 -6.66
N ARG A 122 1.78 4.92 -7.47
CA ARG A 122 2.96 4.19 -6.98
C ARG A 122 3.82 5.08 -6.07
N GLU A 123 4.10 6.31 -6.48
CA GLU A 123 4.88 7.28 -5.70
C GLU A 123 4.20 7.60 -4.36
N LEU A 124 2.89 7.86 -4.37
CA LEU A 124 2.12 8.08 -3.13
C LEU A 124 2.18 6.87 -2.20
N ARG A 125 2.02 5.66 -2.74
CA ARG A 125 2.11 4.41 -1.96
C ARG A 125 3.49 4.22 -1.34
N ASP A 126 4.55 4.50 -2.08
CA ASP A 126 5.92 4.38 -1.58
C ASP A 126 6.19 5.39 -0.46
N LEU A 127 5.72 6.63 -0.59
CA LEU A 127 5.79 7.65 0.48
C LEU A 127 5.04 7.25 1.75
N VAL A 128 3.80 6.75 1.62
CA VAL A 128 2.99 6.30 2.76
C VAL A 128 3.62 5.10 3.46
N ARG A 129 4.14 4.14 2.69
CA ARG A 129 4.87 2.98 3.24
C ARG A 129 6.14 3.41 3.95
N TYR A 130 6.91 4.33 3.37
CA TYR A 130 8.12 4.83 3.98
C TYR A 130 7.84 5.60 5.28
N ARG A 131 6.81 6.46 5.29
CA ARG A 131 6.35 7.14 6.51
C ARG A 131 5.99 6.14 7.61
N ARG A 132 5.29 5.06 7.27
CA ARG A 132 4.97 3.99 8.23
C ARG A 132 6.25 3.37 8.80
N THR A 133 7.22 3.01 7.96
CA THR A 133 8.51 2.45 8.41
C THR A 133 9.25 3.42 9.34
N LEU A 134 9.27 4.73 9.03
CA LEU A 134 9.90 5.72 9.89
C LEU A 134 9.21 5.84 11.26
N ILE A 135 7.88 5.74 11.31
CA ILE A 135 7.12 5.75 12.57
C ILE A 135 7.50 4.52 13.41
N GLU A 136 7.56 3.34 12.80
CA GLU A 136 7.95 2.08 13.45
C GLU A 136 9.40 2.17 13.96
N GLN A 137 10.33 2.66 13.14
CA GLN A 137 11.74 2.87 13.53
C GLN A 137 11.87 3.86 14.69
N ARG A 138 11.15 4.99 14.64
CA ARG A 138 11.15 5.96 15.74
C ARG A 138 10.69 5.33 17.06
N ALA A 139 9.63 4.52 17.02
CA ALA A 139 9.15 3.82 18.21
C ALA A 139 10.21 2.85 18.75
N HIS A 140 10.87 2.09 17.87
CA HIS A 140 11.96 1.18 18.25
C HIS A 140 13.15 1.91 18.88
N GLU A 141 13.57 3.04 18.32
CA GLU A 141 14.69 3.81 18.88
C GLU A 141 14.34 4.42 20.24
N ILE A 142 13.10 4.90 20.43
CA ILE A 142 12.63 5.37 21.74
C ILE A 142 12.72 4.24 22.78
N GLN A 143 12.22 3.04 22.44
CA GLN A 143 12.28 1.89 23.35
C GLN A 143 13.72 1.44 23.64
N ARG A 144 14.61 1.53 22.64
CA ARG A 144 16.02 1.23 22.82
C ARG A 144 16.69 2.20 23.80
N VAL A 145 16.41 3.50 23.67
CA VAL A 145 16.92 4.51 24.59
C VAL A 145 16.39 4.30 26.00
N HIS A 146 15.10 3.98 26.16
CA HIS A 146 14.55 3.66 27.48
C HIS A 146 15.29 2.49 28.14
N LYS A 147 15.52 1.40 27.39
CA LYS A 147 16.26 0.23 27.91
C LYS A 147 17.68 0.56 28.35
N VAL A 148 18.38 1.44 27.62
CA VAL A 148 19.74 1.88 28.00
C VAL A 148 19.69 2.70 29.30
N LEU A 149 18.76 3.65 29.40
CA LEU A 149 18.63 4.51 30.58
C LEU A 149 18.19 3.73 31.84
N GLU A 150 17.32 2.72 31.68
CA GLU A 150 16.95 1.80 32.74
C GLU A 150 18.12 0.94 33.21
N ALA A 151 18.96 0.46 32.28
CA ALA A 151 20.14 -0.35 32.60
C ALA A 151 21.19 0.42 33.42
N ASP A 152 21.33 1.74 33.17
CA ASP A 152 22.24 2.62 33.90
C ASP A 152 21.70 3.06 35.29
N GLY A 153 20.58 2.49 35.75
CA GLY A 153 20.00 2.76 37.07
C GLY A 153 19.26 4.11 37.18
N SER A 154 19.10 4.83 36.07
CA SER A 154 18.27 6.03 36.02
C SER A 154 16.80 5.62 35.93
N ALA A 155 16.12 5.51 37.07
CA ALA A 155 14.71 5.14 37.11
C ALA A 155 13.83 6.18 36.38
N ILE A 156 13.51 5.91 35.12
CA ILE A 156 12.49 6.64 34.36
C ILE A 156 11.14 6.08 34.79
N GLY A 157 10.62 6.60 35.91
CA GLY A 157 9.24 6.34 36.31
C GLY A 157 8.28 6.66 35.15
N SER A 158 7.18 5.92 35.08
CA SER A 158 6.13 5.91 34.03
C SER A 158 5.52 7.28 33.60
N ARG A 159 6.03 8.39 34.13
CA ARG A 159 5.65 9.78 33.82
C ARG A 159 6.69 10.58 33.02
N SER A 160 7.91 10.10 32.78
CA SER A 160 8.98 10.93 32.17
C SER A 160 9.24 10.71 30.67
N THR A 161 8.36 10.03 29.93
CA THR A 161 8.42 9.92 28.45
C THR A 161 8.11 11.24 27.71
N ARG A 162 8.27 12.38 28.38
CA ARG A 162 8.24 13.70 27.75
C ARG A 162 9.66 14.05 27.33
N TRP A 163 10.05 13.61 26.11
CA TRP A 163 11.21 14.19 25.47
C TRP A 163 10.99 15.71 25.33
N PRO A 164 11.88 16.53 25.88
CA PRO A 164 11.75 17.98 25.85
C PRO A 164 11.93 18.46 24.41
N ARG A 165 10.94 19.20 23.90
CA ARG A 165 11.00 19.83 22.56
C ARG A 165 11.90 21.08 22.52
N ASP A 166 12.81 21.22 23.49
CA ASP A 166 13.65 22.40 23.66
C ASP A 166 15.13 22.01 23.51
N PRO A 167 15.91 22.59 22.57
CA PRO A 167 17.33 22.24 22.36
C PRO A 167 18.27 22.61 23.52
N LYS A 168 17.76 22.95 24.71
CA LYS A 168 18.50 23.62 25.79
C LYS A 168 18.68 22.79 27.06
N ILE A 169 18.65 21.46 26.98
CA ILE A 169 18.91 20.62 28.17
C ILE A 169 20.40 20.32 28.30
N PHE A 170 21.10 21.41 28.61
CA PHE A 170 22.28 21.48 29.45
C PHE A 170 22.22 22.85 30.14
N ARG A 171 21.35 23.01 31.14
CA ARG A 171 21.55 24.03 32.18
C ARG A 171 21.09 23.52 33.53
N VAL A 172 22.06 23.49 34.42
CA VAL A 172 21.91 23.41 35.88
C VAL A 172 21.15 24.65 36.38
N ASN A 173 20.30 24.41 37.37
CA ASN A 173 19.38 25.26 38.14
C ASN A 173 19.41 26.81 38.10
N ASN A 174 18.22 27.34 38.46
CA ASN A 174 17.88 28.63 39.10
C ASN A 174 17.70 29.89 38.23
N LEU A 175 16.44 30.33 38.09
CA LEU A 175 15.88 31.57 38.67
C LEU A 175 14.47 31.83 38.09
N GLY A 176 13.60 32.45 38.91
CA GLY A 176 12.16 32.57 38.67
C GLY A 176 11.75 33.45 37.48
N GLY A 177 10.48 33.33 37.10
CA GLY A 177 9.85 34.22 36.12
C GLY A 177 8.67 33.59 35.41
N ASN A 178 7.48 34.16 35.62
CA ASN A 178 6.25 33.91 34.89
C ASN A 178 6.46 33.88 33.37
N LEU A 179 6.03 32.81 32.70
CA LEU A 179 5.61 32.90 31.29
C LEU A 179 4.33 32.10 31.07
N ARG A 180 3.20 32.81 31.14
CA ARG A 180 1.95 32.40 30.50
C ARG A 180 2.18 32.38 28.98
N ARG A 181 1.92 31.26 28.30
CA ARG A 181 1.21 31.26 27.00
C ARG A 181 0.85 29.87 26.49
N LEU A 182 -0.42 29.79 26.10
CA LEU A 182 -1.02 28.96 25.06
C LEU A 182 -1.10 27.46 25.34
N GLY A 183 -2.28 27.08 25.85
CA GLY A 183 -2.75 25.71 25.91
C GLY A 183 -2.78 25.08 24.53
N LEU A 184 -1.90 24.11 24.33
CA LEU A 184 -2.10 23.02 23.39
C LEU A 184 -2.51 21.82 24.22
N GLY A 185 -3.76 21.40 24.02
CA GLY A 185 -4.41 20.31 24.72
C GLY A 185 -3.56 19.04 24.74
N TRP A 186 -3.46 18.50 25.94
CA TRP A 186 -2.86 17.24 26.36
C TRP A 186 -3.14 16.08 25.39
N ILE A 187 -2.09 15.55 24.74
CA ILE A 187 -2.11 14.18 24.24
C ILE A 187 -1.31 13.36 25.24
N GLN A 188 -2.04 12.73 26.15
CA GLN A 188 -1.54 11.90 27.23
C GLN A 188 -1.12 10.54 26.64
N PHE A 189 0.15 10.41 26.25
CA PHE A 189 0.73 9.10 25.90
C PHE A 189 0.80 8.26 27.19
N HIS A 190 -0.19 7.38 27.37
CA HIS A 190 -0.14 6.35 28.42
C HIS A 190 0.71 5.19 27.89
N GLY A 191 1.69 4.77 28.69
CA GLY A 191 2.65 3.72 28.33
C GLY A 191 2.00 2.39 27.95
N GLY A 192 1.95 2.10 26.65
CA GLY A 192 1.57 0.80 26.07
C GLY A 192 2.21 0.51 24.71
N ASP A 193 3.24 1.27 24.31
CA ASP A 193 3.76 1.29 22.92
C ASP A 193 4.81 0.19 22.64
N ALA A 194 4.38 -1.07 22.69
CA ALA A 194 5.08 -2.21 22.07
C ALA A 194 4.18 -2.99 21.08
N MET A 195 2.91 -2.61 20.93
CA MET A 195 1.94 -3.33 20.11
C MET A 195 1.34 -2.38 19.07
N VAL A 196 1.40 -2.77 17.80
CA VAL A 196 0.83 -2.01 16.68
C VAL A 196 -0.52 -2.60 16.29
N ASN A 197 -1.57 -1.79 16.36
CA ASN A 197 -2.90 -2.13 15.89
C ASN A 197 -3.35 -1.06 14.89
N LYS A 198 -3.25 -1.39 13.59
CA LYS A 198 -3.55 -0.47 12.49
C LYS A 198 -4.31 -1.17 11.37
N VAL A 199 -5.35 -0.51 10.89
CA VAL A 199 -6.24 -0.94 9.81
C VAL A 199 -6.25 0.15 8.74
N ILE A 200 -6.11 -0.25 7.47
CA ILE A 200 -6.24 0.64 6.32
C ILE A 200 -7.17 -0.06 5.33
N LEU A 201 -8.26 0.62 4.96
CA LEU A 201 -9.29 0.09 4.08
C LEU A 201 -9.60 1.10 2.98
N VAL A 202 -9.81 0.57 1.77
CA VAL A 202 -10.34 1.33 0.64
C VAL A 202 -11.50 0.54 0.05
N GLY A 203 -12.69 1.12 0.06
CA GLY A 203 -13.90 0.40 -0.32
C GLY A 203 -15.10 1.31 -0.46
N ASN A 204 -16.26 0.72 -0.73
CA ASN A 204 -17.52 1.45 -0.94
C ASN A 204 -18.44 1.28 0.26
N LEU A 205 -19.14 2.35 0.65
CA LEU A 205 -20.18 2.23 1.68
C LEU A 205 -21.37 1.43 1.17
N THR A 206 -21.88 0.55 2.02
CA THR A 206 -23.04 -0.30 1.70
C THR A 206 -24.36 0.32 2.11
N ALA A 207 -24.33 1.29 3.03
CA ALA A 207 -25.47 2.05 3.53
C ALA A 207 -25.01 3.46 3.93
N ASP A 208 -25.97 4.36 4.14
CA ASP A 208 -25.68 5.68 4.69
C ASP A 208 -25.14 5.58 6.12
N PRO A 209 -24.29 6.53 6.57
CA PRO A 209 -23.74 6.52 7.93
C PRO A 209 -24.84 6.67 8.99
N ASP A 210 -24.86 5.78 9.99
CA ASP A 210 -25.75 5.90 11.17
C ASP A 210 -25.08 6.80 12.21
N VAL A 211 -25.50 8.07 12.27
CA VAL A 211 -24.93 9.07 13.18
C VAL A 211 -25.82 9.27 14.41
N LYS A 212 -25.23 9.11 15.59
CA LYS A 212 -25.91 9.27 16.88
C LYS A 212 -25.11 10.19 17.81
N ALA A 213 -25.80 11.05 18.54
CA ALA A 213 -25.21 11.82 19.62
C ALA A 213 -25.17 10.95 20.89
N THR A 214 -24.00 10.86 21.53
CA THR A 214 -23.90 10.23 22.86
C THR A 214 -24.39 11.20 23.95
N PRO A 215 -24.81 10.69 25.13
CA PRO A 215 -25.23 11.53 26.25
C PRO A 215 -24.17 12.55 26.72
N LYS A 216 -22.89 12.31 26.38
CA LYS A 216 -21.76 13.22 26.64
C LYS A 216 -21.57 14.30 25.58
N GLY A 217 -22.50 14.44 24.63
CA GLY A 217 -22.45 15.43 23.55
C GLY A 217 -21.46 15.11 22.43
N THR A 218 -20.87 13.90 22.39
CA THR A 218 -19.97 13.49 21.31
C THR A 218 -20.75 12.72 20.24
N TYR A 219 -20.59 13.10 18.97
CA TYR A 219 -21.17 12.34 17.86
C TYR A 219 -20.41 11.04 17.59
N VAL A 220 -21.15 10.00 17.25
CA VAL A 220 -20.64 8.68 16.87
C VAL A 220 -21.31 8.28 15.57
N ALA A 221 -20.52 7.97 14.54
CA ALA A 221 -21.02 7.50 13.26
C ALA A 221 -20.61 6.05 13.04
N LYS A 222 -21.58 5.18 12.75
CA LYS A 222 -21.34 3.80 12.35
C LYS A 222 -21.45 3.69 10.83
N LEU A 223 -20.41 3.16 10.20
CA LEU A 223 -20.36 2.96 8.76
C LEU A 223 -20.12 1.49 8.45
N ARG A 224 -20.62 1.04 7.30
CA ARG A 224 -20.38 -0.30 6.78
C ARG A 224 -19.70 -0.21 5.43
N LEU A 225 -18.48 -0.74 5.34
CA LEU A 225 -17.64 -0.68 4.16
C LEU A 225 -17.52 -2.06 3.51
N ALA A 226 -17.67 -2.14 2.19
CA ALA A 226 -17.40 -3.34 1.42
C ALA A 226 -16.04 -3.23 0.73
N THR A 227 -15.24 -4.29 0.82
CA THR A 227 -14.02 -4.48 0.03
C THR A 227 -14.11 -5.76 -0.77
N ASN A 228 -13.93 -5.69 -2.09
CA ASN A 228 -13.94 -6.86 -2.96
C ASN A 228 -12.52 -7.39 -3.14
N THR A 229 -12.36 -8.70 -3.04
CA THR A 229 -11.11 -9.42 -3.36
C THR A 229 -11.39 -10.47 -4.41
N TYR A 230 -10.49 -10.61 -5.39
CA TYR A 230 -10.60 -11.68 -6.39
C TYR A 230 -10.37 -13.04 -5.71
N ALA A 231 -11.37 -13.92 -5.75
CA ALA A 231 -11.38 -15.22 -5.09
C ALA A 231 -11.14 -16.41 -6.04
N GLY A 232 -10.82 -16.14 -7.32
CA GLY A 232 -10.53 -17.17 -8.31
C GLY A 232 -11.59 -17.27 -9.40
N LYS A 233 -11.73 -18.45 -10.00
CA LYS A 233 -12.79 -18.78 -10.95
C LYS A 233 -13.70 -19.84 -10.32
N ASP A 234 -15.00 -19.72 -10.53
CA ASP A 234 -15.95 -20.78 -10.18
C ASP A 234 -15.82 -21.97 -11.15
N GLU A 235 -16.48 -23.09 -10.85
CA GLU A 235 -16.48 -24.32 -11.66
C GLU A 235 -16.93 -24.08 -13.12
N THR A 236 -17.71 -23.01 -13.35
CA THR A 236 -18.17 -22.53 -14.66
C THR A 236 -17.18 -21.61 -15.37
N GLY A 237 -16.00 -21.35 -14.80
CA GLY A 237 -14.95 -20.52 -15.39
C GLY A 237 -15.14 -19.00 -15.24
N ASN A 238 -16.24 -18.56 -14.63
CA ASN A 238 -16.52 -17.15 -14.33
C ASN A 238 -15.67 -16.63 -13.17
N ARG A 239 -15.35 -15.33 -13.18
CA ARG A 239 -14.59 -14.69 -12.09
C ARG A 239 -15.44 -14.67 -10.82
N LYS A 240 -14.89 -15.19 -9.73
CA LYS A 240 -15.48 -15.15 -8.40
C LYS A 240 -14.90 -13.96 -7.63
N GLU A 241 -15.76 -13.07 -7.17
CA GLU A 241 -15.39 -12.01 -6.23
C GLU A 241 -15.89 -12.38 -4.83
N GLN A 242 -15.04 -12.19 -3.83
CA GLN A 242 -15.40 -12.30 -2.42
C GLN A 242 -15.47 -10.88 -1.84
N THR A 243 -16.65 -10.52 -1.33
CA THR A 243 -16.88 -9.24 -0.68
C THR A 243 -16.79 -9.40 0.83
N GLU A 244 -15.85 -8.68 1.43
CA GLU A 244 -15.72 -8.56 2.89
C GLU A 244 -16.40 -7.29 3.38
N TYR A 245 -17.10 -7.39 4.51
CA TYR A 245 -17.82 -6.28 5.14
C TYR A 245 -17.15 -5.86 6.44
N HIS A 246 -16.77 -4.59 6.52
CA HIS A 246 -16.08 -4.01 7.66
C HIS A 246 -17.00 -3.04 8.38
N ASN A 247 -17.12 -3.21 9.71
CA ASN A 247 -17.83 -2.27 10.57
C ASN A 247 -16.87 -1.18 11.03
N LEU A 248 -17.13 0.07 10.66
CA LEU A 248 -16.32 1.23 11.01
C LEU A 248 -17.07 2.11 12.02
N VAL A 249 -16.33 2.70 12.96
CA VAL A 249 -16.86 3.63 13.96
C VAL A 249 -16.00 4.89 13.97
N ALA A 250 -16.61 6.03 13.62
CA ALA A 250 -16.01 7.35 13.75
C ALA A 250 -16.56 8.09 14.98
N PHE A 251 -15.74 8.95 15.57
CA PHE A 251 -16.08 9.75 16.76
C PHE A 251 -15.90 11.25 16.50
N GLY A 252 -16.66 12.08 17.21
CA GLY A 252 -16.54 13.54 17.21
C GLY A 252 -16.65 14.14 15.82
N LYS A 253 -15.68 14.98 15.45
CA LYS A 253 -15.65 15.68 14.15
C LYS A 253 -15.69 14.73 12.95
N LEU A 254 -15.08 13.56 13.04
CA LEU A 254 -15.13 12.56 11.95
C LEU A 254 -16.54 11.98 11.79
N ALA A 255 -17.29 11.84 12.89
CA ALA A 255 -18.67 11.38 12.84
C ALA A 255 -19.60 12.43 12.21
N GLU A 256 -19.41 13.71 12.54
CA GLU A 256 -20.14 14.83 11.93
C GLU A 256 -19.85 14.92 10.43
N LEU A 257 -18.57 14.87 10.05
CA LEU A 257 -18.13 14.89 8.65
C LEU A 257 -18.64 13.68 7.87
N ALA A 258 -18.67 12.49 8.50
CA ALA A 258 -19.27 11.32 7.88
C ALA A 258 -20.75 11.52 7.59
N GLY A 259 -21.54 12.02 8.55
CA GLY A 259 -22.97 12.26 8.36
C GLY A 259 -23.31 13.32 7.33
N GLN A 260 -22.47 14.36 7.19
CA GLN A 260 -22.71 15.46 6.26
C GLN A 260 -22.26 15.14 4.82
N CYS A 261 -21.17 14.39 4.67
CA CYS A 261 -20.46 14.30 3.39
C CYS A 261 -20.45 12.91 2.76
N ILE A 262 -20.89 11.86 3.48
CA ILE A 262 -20.86 10.48 3.00
C ILE A 262 -22.28 9.96 2.78
N GLN A 263 -22.49 9.33 1.62
CA GLN A 263 -23.70 8.61 1.27
C GLN A 263 -23.36 7.18 0.85
N LYS A 264 -24.37 6.32 0.81
CA LYS A 264 -24.30 4.95 0.30
C LYS A 264 -23.64 4.93 -1.09
N GLY A 265 -22.77 3.95 -1.31
CA GLY A 265 -22.05 3.77 -2.58
C GLY A 265 -20.80 4.65 -2.72
N ARG A 266 -20.58 5.62 -1.83
CA ARG A 266 -19.37 6.46 -1.86
C ARG A 266 -18.13 5.61 -1.56
N GLN A 267 -17.09 5.78 -2.36
CA GLN A 267 -15.78 5.19 -2.11
C GLN A 267 -15.01 6.03 -1.09
N ILE A 268 -14.44 5.38 -0.08
CA ILE A 268 -13.66 6.05 0.95
C ILE A 268 -12.34 5.32 1.21
N TYR A 269 -11.33 6.09 1.60
CA TYR A 269 -10.16 5.63 2.32
C TYR A 269 -10.44 5.78 3.82
N ALA A 270 -10.21 4.71 4.58
CA ALA A 270 -10.43 4.67 6.02
C ALA A 270 -9.18 4.12 6.71
N GLU A 271 -8.69 4.83 7.71
CA GLU A 271 -7.56 4.43 8.54
C GLU A 271 -7.98 4.42 10.01
N GLY A 272 -7.55 3.39 10.74
CA GLY A 272 -7.95 3.22 12.13
C GLY A 272 -7.28 2.04 12.80
N ARG A 273 -7.98 1.45 13.77
CA ARG A 273 -7.51 0.32 14.60
C ARG A 273 -8.63 -0.66 14.88
N LEU A 274 -8.31 -1.95 15.03
CA LEU A 274 -9.29 -2.96 15.45
C LEU A 274 -9.63 -2.78 16.92
N HIS A 275 -10.91 -2.83 17.23
CA HIS A 275 -11.40 -2.86 18.59
C HIS A 275 -12.47 -3.94 18.70
N THR A 276 -12.24 -4.90 19.57
CA THR A 276 -13.24 -5.92 19.88
C THR A 276 -13.91 -5.55 21.19
N SER A 277 -15.18 -5.16 21.12
CA SER A 277 -16.03 -4.96 22.29
C SER A 277 -16.71 -6.26 22.67
N SER A 278 -16.99 -6.44 23.97
CA SER A 278 -17.78 -7.57 24.46
C SER A 278 -18.97 -7.08 25.26
N TRP A 279 -20.13 -7.69 25.07
CA TRP A 279 -21.34 -7.44 25.86
C TRP A 279 -22.03 -8.76 26.16
N GLU A 280 -22.86 -8.77 27.20
CA GLU A 280 -23.71 -9.92 27.53
C GLU A 280 -25.08 -9.72 26.88
N ASP A 281 -25.60 -10.78 26.25
CA ASP A 281 -26.97 -10.79 25.76
C ASP A 281 -27.98 -11.04 26.89
N ALA A 282 -29.27 -10.87 26.60
CA ALA A 282 -30.33 -11.07 27.59
C ALA A 282 -30.41 -12.52 28.13
N ALA A 283 -29.72 -13.47 27.50
CA ALA A 283 -29.61 -14.86 27.93
C ALA A 283 -28.33 -15.12 28.75
N GLY A 284 -27.56 -14.08 29.08
CA GLY A 284 -26.32 -14.17 29.87
C GLY A 284 -25.12 -14.69 29.08
N GLN A 285 -25.20 -14.80 27.76
CA GLN A 285 -24.10 -15.26 26.92
C GLN A 285 -23.23 -14.08 26.46
N LYS A 286 -21.90 -14.22 26.64
CA LYS A 286 -20.92 -13.20 26.24
C LYS A 286 -20.75 -13.19 24.73
N ARG A 287 -21.08 -12.05 24.11
CA ARG A 287 -20.90 -11.77 22.68
C ARG A 287 -19.72 -10.85 22.46
N PHE A 288 -19.07 -11.00 21.31
CA PHE A 288 -17.95 -10.16 20.89
C PHE A 288 -18.25 -9.54 19.53
N ARG A 289 -17.83 -8.29 19.32
CA ARG A 289 -17.92 -7.59 18.04
C ARG A 289 -16.63 -6.86 17.78
N THR A 290 -16.01 -7.19 16.66
CA THR A 290 -14.84 -6.50 16.16
C THR A 290 -15.27 -5.39 15.22
N GLU A 291 -14.80 -4.18 15.52
CA GLU A 291 -15.05 -2.96 14.76
C GLU A 291 -13.73 -2.25 14.49
N VAL A 292 -13.69 -1.40 13.47
CA VAL A 292 -12.56 -0.53 13.19
C VAL A 292 -12.89 0.86 13.72
N ILE A 293 -12.18 1.30 14.75
CA ILE A 293 -12.26 2.69 15.22
C ILE A 293 -11.42 3.56 14.30
N LEU A 294 -12.04 4.55 13.68
CA LEU A 294 -11.41 5.41 12.68
C LEU A 294 -10.58 6.52 13.34
N ASP A 295 -9.36 6.66 12.85
CA ASP A 295 -8.42 7.74 13.18
C ASP A 295 -8.37 8.78 12.05
N ASP A 296 -8.51 8.36 10.79
CA ASP A 296 -8.58 9.23 9.61
C ASP A 296 -9.55 8.67 8.56
N LEU A 297 -10.18 9.57 7.80
CA LEU A 297 -11.12 9.23 6.73
C LEU A 297 -10.99 10.23 5.58
N GLN A 298 -10.83 9.73 4.37
CA GLN A 298 -10.73 10.55 3.16
C GLN A 298 -11.70 10.05 2.09
N PHE A 299 -12.29 10.99 1.36
CA PHE A 299 -13.22 10.67 0.28
C PHE A 299 -12.45 10.42 -1.01
N LEU A 300 -12.80 9.34 -1.71
CA LEU A 300 -12.24 9.03 -3.02
C LEU A 300 -13.32 9.26 -4.08
N GLY A 301 -13.00 10.06 -5.11
CA GLY A 301 -13.90 10.38 -6.23
C GLY A 301 -14.45 11.82 -6.24
N LYS A 302 -14.99 12.26 -7.38
CA LYS A 302 -15.59 13.60 -7.56
C LYS A 302 -16.77 13.81 -6.61
N LYS A 303 -16.92 15.01 -6.03
CA LYS A 303 -18.08 15.41 -5.21
C LYS A 303 -19.36 15.08 -6.00
N PRO A 304 -20.43 14.52 -5.38
CA PRO A 304 -21.70 14.33 -6.08
C PRO A 304 -22.09 15.67 -6.70
N GLN A 305 -22.27 15.70 -8.02
CA GLN A 305 -22.84 16.85 -8.69
C GLN A 305 -24.24 16.99 -8.10
N GLU A 306 -24.51 18.08 -7.37
CA GLU A 306 -25.87 18.41 -6.96
C GLU A 306 -26.74 18.27 -8.20
N ALA A 307 -27.74 17.40 -8.11
CA ALA A 307 -28.77 17.31 -9.14
C ALA A 307 -29.32 18.73 -9.30
N ALA A 308 -29.04 19.34 -10.45
CA ALA A 308 -29.61 20.62 -10.81
C ALA A 308 -31.13 20.50 -10.68
N ALA A 309 -31.68 21.26 -9.73
CA ALA A 309 -33.10 21.54 -9.64
C ALA A 309 -33.53 22.40 -10.83
#